data_AF-A0A239BA43-F1
#
_entry.id   AF-A0A239BA43-F1
#
_cell.length_a   1.000
_cell.length_b   1.000
_cell.length_c   1.000
_cell.angle_alpha   90.00
_cell.angle_beta   90.00
_cell.angle_gamma   90.00
#
_symmetry.space_group_name_H-M   'P 1'
#
loop_
_entity.id
_entity.type
_entity.pdbx_description
1 polymer ?
#
loop_
_entity_poly.entity_id
_entity_poly.type
_entity_poly.pdbx_seq_one_letter_code
_entity_poly.pdbx_strand_id
1 'polypeptide(L)'
;MPTRRPRPPALPAGRRGAAVVAVALLAVLTAAVTGLVLGGDGGQPATGAPPAAGSGAPPPAAVPTPADPPRASDVAAGPTGTPAAELLEWAGRELPPGTRLRPTDGARGDLLAAGATDDLLGATAPTGPGDLVLTVTDGRPPPGARVVAAFDGLTLVDPSPGTPTPEQLGMREALAQAVLANPTTRTTGEAAAVLGAADVDMRLLSLLAVLTAQDGIGLGALPRAEGSGGPARSALLTSVGGAPVGAGQPATERLRTWLDAQLPPFAPDRVEVTDDGVRVSHRYASDPDALVADASS
;
A
#
# COMPACT_ATOMS: atom_id res chain seq x y z
N MET A 1 14.34 11.57 56.20
CA MET A 1 13.53 10.36 55.94
C MET A 1 12.85 10.50 54.59
N PRO A 2 13.28 9.75 53.55
CA PRO A 2 12.64 9.80 52.23
C PRO A 2 11.46 8.82 52.15
N THR A 3 10.27 9.34 51.82
CA THR A 3 9.04 8.57 51.60
C THR A 3 9.09 7.87 50.24
N ARG A 4 9.21 6.53 50.22
CA ARG A 4 9.04 5.69 49.03
C ARG A 4 7.59 5.78 48.54
N ARG A 5 7.38 6.26 47.31
CA ARG A 5 6.09 6.13 46.62
C ARG A 5 5.90 4.69 46.11
N PRO A 6 4.70 4.09 46.22
CA PRO A 6 4.42 2.77 45.70
C PRO A 6 4.39 2.77 44.16
N ARG A 7 5.02 1.75 43.57
CA ARG A 7 5.07 1.49 42.14
C ARG A 7 3.72 0.86 41.71
N PRO A 8 3.04 1.34 40.66
CA PRO A 8 1.80 0.73 40.22
C PRO A 8 2.05 -0.68 39.64
N PRO A 9 1.09 -1.61 39.79
CA PRO A 9 1.22 -2.97 39.27
C PRO A 9 1.20 -2.97 37.74
N ALA A 10 2.13 -3.72 37.15
CA ALA A 10 2.15 -4.00 35.72
C ALA A 10 0.93 -4.86 35.34
N LEU A 11 0.14 -4.39 34.38
CA LEU A 11 -0.96 -5.19 33.80
C LEU A 11 -0.37 -6.29 32.91
N PRO A 12 -0.88 -7.54 32.98
CA PRO A 12 -0.42 -8.62 32.11
C PRO A 12 -0.91 -8.38 30.67
N ALA A 13 0.03 -8.19 29.75
CA ALA A 13 -0.23 -8.15 28.31
C ALA A 13 -0.82 -9.49 27.84
N GLY A 14 -2.03 -9.45 27.29
CA GLY A 14 -2.83 -10.62 26.96
C GLY A 14 -2.33 -11.38 25.74
N ARG A 15 -1.87 -12.62 25.95
CA ARG A 15 -1.53 -13.64 24.93
C ARG A 15 -2.69 -14.10 24.04
N ARG A 16 -3.89 -13.54 24.16
CA ARG A 16 -5.10 -14.04 23.47
C ARG A 16 -5.29 -13.50 22.04
N GLY A 17 -4.66 -12.38 21.69
CA GLY A 17 -4.76 -11.80 20.34
C GLY A 17 -3.97 -12.57 19.27
N ALA A 18 -2.76 -13.03 19.60
CA ALA A 18 -1.86 -13.70 18.66
C ALA A 18 -2.41 -15.05 18.15
N ALA A 19 -3.20 -15.75 18.97
CA ALA A 19 -3.76 -17.06 18.60
C ALA A 19 -4.85 -16.97 17.51
N VAL A 20 -5.57 -15.85 17.41
CA VAL A 20 -6.68 -15.72 16.45
C VAL A 20 -6.17 -15.46 15.03
N VAL A 21 -5.08 -14.70 14.89
CA VAL A 21 -4.47 -14.38 13.58
C VAL A 21 -3.80 -15.61 12.96
N ALA A 22 -3.06 -16.40 13.76
CA ALA A 22 -2.41 -17.61 13.28
C ALA A 22 -3.40 -18.67 12.76
N VAL A 23 -4.58 -18.80 13.38
CA VAL A 23 -5.60 -19.77 12.96
C VAL A 23 -6.30 -19.36 11.66
N ALA A 24 -6.56 -18.06 11.45
CA ALA A 24 -7.16 -17.58 10.21
C ALA A 24 -6.21 -17.76 9.01
N LEU A 25 -4.91 -17.50 9.20
CA LEU A 25 -3.89 -17.73 8.18
C LEU A 25 -3.73 -19.22 7.84
N LEU A 26 -3.77 -20.10 8.85
CA LEU A 26 -3.69 -21.54 8.64
C LEU A 26 -4.92 -22.07 7.86
N ALA A 27 -6.12 -21.54 8.13
CA ALA A 27 -7.36 -21.91 7.44
C ALA A 27 -7.38 -21.48 5.96
N VAL A 28 -6.89 -20.29 5.65
CA VAL A 28 -6.76 -19.81 4.25
C VAL A 28 -5.72 -20.64 3.50
N LEU A 29 -4.58 -20.96 4.13
CA LEU A 29 -3.55 -21.84 3.56
C LEU A 29 -4.06 -23.27 3.32
N THR A 30 -4.86 -23.84 4.23
CA THR A 30 -5.43 -25.18 4.02
C THR A 30 -6.49 -25.22 2.92
N ALA A 31 -7.32 -24.18 2.77
CA ALA A 31 -8.31 -24.12 1.69
C ALA A 31 -7.66 -24.04 0.30
N ALA A 32 -6.59 -23.26 0.15
CA ALA A 32 -5.84 -23.13 -1.10
C ALA A 32 -5.16 -24.45 -1.53
N VAL A 33 -4.56 -25.18 -0.58
CA VAL A 33 -3.92 -26.49 -0.85
C VAL A 33 -4.97 -27.56 -1.21
N THR A 34 -6.15 -27.51 -0.60
CA THR A 34 -7.22 -28.49 -0.85
C THR A 34 -7.82 -28.32 -2.26
N GLY A 35 -7.94 -27.09 -2.76
CA GLY A 35 -8.36 -26.81 -4.14
C GLY A 35 -7.36 -27.28 -5.20
N LEU A 36 -6.06 -27.23 -4.89
CA LEU A 36 -4.99 -27.67 -5.80
C LEU A 36 -4.89 -29.20 -5.91
N VAL A 37 -5.17 -29.92 -4.81
CA VAL A 37 -5.07 -31.39 -4.75
C VAL A 37 -6.34 -32.10 -5.25
N LEU A 38 -7.51 -31.46 -5.18
CA LEU A 38 -8.78 -32.05 -5.61
C LEU A 38 -9.28 -31.57 -6.99
N GLY A 39 -8.62 -30.57 -7.60
CA GLY A 39 -9.00 -30.03 -8.91
C GLY A 39 -8.50 -30.81 -10.13
N GLY A 40 -7.81 -31.93 -9.92
CA GLY A 40 -7.17 -32.72 -10.96
C GLY A 40 -7.81 -34.09 -11.18
N ASP A 41 -9.13 -34.17 -11.39
CA ASP A 41 -9.73 -35.30 -12.11
C ASP A 41 -11.22 -35.04 -12.43
N GLY A 42 -11.52 -34.83 -13.70
CA GLY A 42 -12.88 -34.60 -14.19
C GLY A 42 -12.93 -34.59 -15.71
N GLY A 43 -12.72 -35.77 -16.30
CA GLY A 43 -12.72 -35.99 -17.74
C GLY A 43 -14.02 -35.60 -18.47
N GLN A 44 -13.82 -35.08 -19.68
CA GLN A 44 -14.73 -35.02 -20.83
C GLN A 44 -15.10 -36.47 -21.27
N PRO A 45 -16.25 -36.81 -21.91
CA PRO A 45 -16.83 -36.10 -23.06
C PRO A 45 -18.36 -36.14 -23.25
N ALA A 46 -18.90 -35.26 -24.11
CA ALA A 46 -20.16 -35.51 -24.81
C ALA A 46 -20.22 -34.76 -26.16
N THR A 47 -20.11 -35.54 -27.22
CA THR A 47 -20.36 -35.23 -28.63
C THR A 47 -21.87 -35.04 -28.85
N GLY A 48 -22.31 -33.95 -29.49
CA GLY A 48 -23.73 -33.74 -29.81
C GLY A 48 -24.02 -32.54 -30.70
N ALA A 49 -24.11 -32.82 -32.01
CA ALA A 49 -24.72 -32.15 -33.18
C ALA A 49 -25.33 -30.72 -33.11
N PRO A 50 -25.27 -29.95 -34.23
CA PRO A 50 -25.82 -28.60 -34.37
C PRO A 50 -27.29 -28.58 -34.83
N PRO A 51 -28.02 -27.47 -34.58
CA PRO A 51 -28.87 -26.94 -35.65
C PRO A 51 -28.93 -25.41 -35.77
N ALA A 52 -29.19 -25.00 -37.02
CA ALA A 52 -29.96 -23.86 -37.49
C ALA A 52 -29.41 -22.43 -37.30
N ALA A 53 -28.90 -21.91 -38.42
CA ALA A 53 -28.74 -20.50 -38.72
C ALA A 53 -30.10 -19.77 -38.65
N GLY A 54 -30.20 -18.78 -37.77
CA GLY A 54 -31.23 -17.74 -37.79
C GLY A 54 -30.62 -16.43 -38.29
N SER A 55 -30.98 -16.02 -39.50
CA SER A 55 -30.70 -14.68 -40.04
C SER A 55 -31.45 -13.62 -39.23
N GLY A 56 -30.76 -12.97 -38.31
CA GLY A 56 -31.21 -11.74 -37.64
C GLY A 56 -30.77 -10.51 -38.43
N ALA A 57 -31.73 -9.67 -38.80
CA ALA A 57 -31.57 -8.45 -39.59
C ALA A 57 -30.58 -7.43 -38.97
N PRO A 58 -29.88 -6.63 -39.79
CA PRO A 58 -28.97 -5.59 -39.30
C PRO A 58 -29.76 -4.44 -38.62
N PRO A 59 -29.27 -3.90 -37.48
CA PRO A 59 -29.84 -2.71 -36.87
C PRO A 59 -29.53 -1.45 -37.70
N PRO A 60 -30.39 -0.41 -37.64
CA PRO A 60 -30.18 0.85 -38.35
C PRO A 60 -28.95 1.59 -37.80
N ALA A 61 -28.16 2.13 -38.72
CA ALA A 61 -27.00 2.97 -38.43
C ALA A 61 -27.42 4.20 -37.60
N ALA A 62 -26.91 4.30 -36.36
CA ALA A 62 -27.04 5.49 -35.55
C ALA A 62 -26.14 6.59 -36.12
N VAL A 63 -26.73 7.75 -36.37
CA VAL A 63 -26.04 8.98 -36.77
C VAL A 63 -25.13 9.42 -35.62
N PRO A 64 -23.82 9.70 -35.87
CA PRO A 64 -22.94 10.20 -34.84
C PRO A 64 -23.35 11.62 -34.44
N THR A 65 -23.75 11.79 -33.19
CA THR A 65 -23.92 13.10 -32.55
C THR A 65 -22.54 13.78 -32.50
N PRO A 66 -22.41 15.05 -32.93
CA PRO A 66 -21.15 15.79 -32.81
C PRO A 66 -20.73 15.86 -31.34
N ALA A 67 -19.49 15.44 -31.07
CA ALA A 67 -18.87 15.51 -29.77
C ALA A 67 -18.77 16.98 -29.32
N ASP A 68 -19.25 17.26 -28.11
CA ASP A 68 -18.99 18.53 -27.44
C ASP A 68 -17.47 18.74 -27.34
N PRO A 69 -16.95 19.94 -27.65
CA PRO A 69 -15.54 20.24 -27.45
C PRO A 69 -15.18 20.06 -25.97
N PRO A 70 -14.00 19.51 -25.65
CA PRO A 70 -13.55 19.38 -24.28
C PRO A 70 -13.55 20.76 -23.64
N ARG A 71 -14.43 20.97 -22.65
CA ARG A 71 -14.28 22.07 -21.71
C ARG A 71 -12.92 21.90 -21.08
N ALA A 72 -12.07 22.92 -21.23
CA ALA A 72 -10.81 23.01 -20.52
C ALA A 72 -11.11 22.88 -19.03
N SER A 73 -10.88 21.69 -18.48
CA SER A 73 -10.94 21.43 -17.06
C SER A 73 -9.95 22.34 -16.36
N ASP A 74 -10.42 22.88 -15.24
CA ASP A 74 -9.68 23.69 -14.30
C ASP A 74 -8.22 23.26 -14.17
N VAL A 75 -7.31 24.16 -14.54
CA VAL A 75 -5.92 24.09 -14.14
C VAL A 75 -5.92 24.24 -12.63
N ALA A 76 -5.86 23.11 -11.92
CA ALA A 76 -5.59 23.08 -10.49
C ALA A 76 -4.37 23.97 -10.23
N ALA A 77 -4.53 24.97 -9.37
CA ALA A 77 -3.44 25.84 -8.96
C ALA A 77 -2.27 24.96 -8.49
N GLY A 78 -1.17 24.98 -9.26
CA GLY A 78 0.01 24.19 -8.94
C GLY A 78 0.54 24.55 -7.55
N PRO A 79 1.26 23.64 -6.89
CA PRO A 79 1.83 23.89 -5.58
C PRO A 79 2.69 25.17 -5.64
N THR A 80 2.38 26.13 -4.77
CA THR A 80 3.04 27.45 -4.77
C THR A 80 4.39 27.44 -4.05
N GLY A 81 5.00 26.27 -3.89
CA GLY A 81 6.22 26.06 -3.11
C GLY A 81 7.46 25.83 -3.97
N THR A 82 8.64 26.01 -3.39
CA THR A 82 9.89 25.51 -3.97
C THR A 82 9.93 23.97 -3.88
N PRO A 83 10.58 23.24 -4.80
CA PRO A 83 10.70 21.78 -4.74
C PRO A 83 11.25 21.26 -3.41
N ALA A 84 12.17 21.99 -2.78
CA ALA A 84 12.70 21.67 -1.46
C ALA A 84 11.63 21.72 -0.35
N ALA A 85 10.74 22.71 -0.38
CA ALA A 85 9.64 22.84 0.58
C ALA A 85 8.60 21.72 0.40
N GLU A 86 8.28 21.37 -0.84
CA GLU A 86 7.40 20.23 -1.17
C GLU A 86 7.99 18.92 -0.68
N LEU A 87 9.29 18.71 -0.89
CA LEU A 87 10.01 17.53 -0.40
C LEU A 87 9.93 17.45 1.13
N LEU A 88 10.14 18.55 1.85
CA LEU A 88 10.08 18.58 3.32
C LEU A 88 8.65 18.31 3.84
N GLU A 89 7.63 18.89 3.20
CA GLU A 89 6.23 18.62 3.55
C GLU A 89 5.88 17.14 3.31
N TRP A 90 6.27 16.61 2.16
CA TRP A 90 6.10 15.20 1.85
C TRP A 90 6.85 14.32 2.86
N ALA A 91 8.10 14.66 3.19
CA ALA A 91 8.93 13.89 4.12
C ALA A 91 8.29 13.80 5.51
N GLY A 92 7.73 14.91 6.01
CA GLY A 92 7.01 14.93 7.29
C GLY A 92 5.78 14.01 7.33
N ARG A 93 5.15 13.77 6.18
CA ARG A 93 3.98 12.89 6.05
C ARG A 93 4.35 11.42 5.80
N GLU A 94 5.34 11.19 4.96
CA GLU A 94 5.60 9.88 4.33
C GLU A 94 6.77 9.11 4.95
N LEU A 95 7.68 9.79 5.65
CA LEU A 95 8.85 9.15 6.26
C LEU A 95 8.60 8.81 7.73
N PRO A 96 9.14 7.69 8.25
CA PRO A 96 9.11 7.39 9.68
C PRO A 96 9.73 8.51 10.52
N PRO A 97 9.25 8.73 11.76
CA PRO A 97 9.92 9.60 12.72
C PRO A 97 11.39 9.17 12.91
N GLY A 98 12.30 10.15 13.01
CA GLY A 98 13.73 9.88 13.15
C GLY A 98 14.47 9.65 11.82
N THR A 99 13.78 9.64 10.69
CA THR A 99 14.43 9.62 9.37
C THR A 99 15.33 10.83 9.18
N ARG A 100 16.54 10.61 8.66
CA ARG A 100 17.50 11.66 8.31
C ARG A 100 17.66 11.75 6.81
N LEU A 101 17.90 12.97 6.34
CA LEU A 101 18.16 13.29 4.95
C LEU A 101 19.63 13.69 4.80
N ARG A 102 20.32 13.02 3.87
CA ARG A 102 21.69 13.33 3.48
C ARG A 102 21.66 14.02 2.12
N PRO A 103 21.62 15.36 2.07
CA PRO A 103 21.65 16.08 0.81
C PRO A 103 23.02 16.01 0.13
N THR A 104 23.04 16.02 -1.21
CA THR A 104 24.22 16.39 -2.00
C THR A 104 24.55 17.87 -1.80
N ASP A 105 25.78 18.28 -2.15
CA ASP A 105 26.27 19.65 -1.90
C ASP A 105 25.34 20.73 -2.49
N GLY A 106 24.71 20.46 -3.64
CA GLY A 106 23.72 21.35 -4.26
C GLY A 106 22.41 21.46 -3.49
N ALA A 107 21.88 20.33 -3.00
CA ALA A 107 20.56 20.28 -2.35
C ALA A 107 20.53 20.83 -0.91
N ARG A 108 21.68 20.87 -0.21
CA ARG A 108 21.71 21.27 1.21
C ARG A 108 21.25 22.71 1.43
N GLY A 109 21.70 23.63 0.58
CA GLY A 109 21.35 25.05 0.67
C GLY A 109 19.85 25.28 0.49
N ASP A 110 19.26 24.62 -0.50
CA ASP A 110 17.83 24.74 -0.82
C ASP A 110 16.95 24.16 0.30
N LEU A 111 17.33 23.02 0.87
CA LEU A 111 16.61 22.43 2.01
C LEU A 111 16.68 23.31 3.26
N LEU A 112 17.84 23.89 3.57
CA LEU A 112 17.98 24.83 4.69
C LEU A 112 17.14 26.09 4.46
N ALA A 113 17.13 26.64 3.24
CA ALA A 113 16.31 27.78 2.87
C ALA A 113 14.80 27.47 2.98
N ALA A 114 14.40 26.23 2.70
CA ALA A 114 13.04 25.73 2.87
C ALA A 114 12.67 25.38 4.32
N GLY A 115 13.60 25.54 5.27
CA GLY A 115 13.34 25.36 6.71
C GLY A 115 13.70 23.99 7.28
N ALA A 116 14.51 23.18 6.58
CA ALA A 116 15.06 21.96 7.15
C ALA A 116 15.96 22.26 8.36
N THR A 117 15.86 21.43 9.40
CA THR A 117 16.73 21.53 10.58
C THR A 117 18.03 20.75 10.35
N ASP A 118 19.12 21.12 11.03
CA ASP A 118 20.37 20.36 10.97
C ASP A 118 20.21 18.92 11.50
N ASP A 119 19.28 18.69 12.42
CA ASP A 119 18.96 17.34 12.92
C ASP A 119 18.37 16.45 11.82
N LEU A 120 17.51 17.01 10.97
CA LEU A 120 16.99 16.34 9.78
C LEU A 120 18.12 16.15 8.75
N LEU A 121 18.98 17.16 8.57
CA LEU A 121 20.10 17.16 7.62
C LEU A 121 21.40 16.57 8.22
N GLY A 122 21.31 15.35 8.74
CA GLY A 122 22.43 14.66 9.39
C GLY A 122 23.29 13.80 8.43
N ALA A 123 24.61 13.89 8.57
CA ALA A 123 25.59 13.08 7.83
C ALA A 123 26.04 11.80 8.56
N THR A 124 25.73 11.68 9.86
CA THR A 124 26.14 10.53 10.66
C THR A 124 25.43 9.27 10.22
N ALA A 125 26.20 8.18 10.11
CA ALA A 125 25.70 6.83 9.88
C ALA A 125 24.57 6.49 10.87
N PRO A 126 23.57 5.68 10.47
CA PRO A 126 22.47 5.28 11.34
C PRO A 126 23.01 4.74 12.66
N THR A 127 22.48 5.25 13.78
CA THR A 127 22.98 5.00 15.13
C THR A 127 22.20 3.92 15.86
N GLY A 128 21.03 3.53 15.35
CA GLY A 128 20.19 2.48 15.91
C GLY A 128 19.43 1.66 14.87
N PRO A 129 18.93 0.48 15.27
CA PRO A 129 18.00 -0.30 14.45
C PRO A 129 16.73 0.51 14.20
N GLY A 130 16.41 0.74 12.93
CA GLY A 130 15.28 1.57 12.49
C GLY A 130 15.63 3.01 12.10
N ASP A 131 16.89 3.44 12.28
CA ASP A 131 17.35 4.74 11.78
C ASP A 131 17.42 4.69 10.24
N LEU A 132 16.48 5.37 9.59
CA LEU A 132 16.46 5.50 8.14
C LEU A 132 17.29 6.72 7.70
N VAL A 133 18.26 6.51 6.82
CA VAL A 133 19.04 7.59 6.21
C VAL A 133 18.84 7.57 4.70
N LEU A 134 18.11 8.56 4.19
CA LEU A 134 17.85 8.73 2.76
C LEU A 134 18.78 9.79 2.18
N THR A 135 19.11 9.69 0.91
CA THR A 135 19.94 10.69 0.20
C THR A 135 19.03 11.59 -0.63
N VAL A 136 19.20 12.91 -0.53
CA VAL A 136 18.55 13.87 -1.43
C VAL A 136 19.58 14.27 -2.49
N THR A 137 19.24 14.06 -3.75
CA THR A 137 20.13 14.33 -4.89
C THR A 137 19.41 15.14 -5.95
N ASP A 138 20.11 16.09 -6.55
CA ASP A 138 19.71 16.89 -7.71
C ASP A 138 20.12 16.23 -9.05
N GLY A 139 20.82 15.10 -8.97
CA GLY A 139 21.32 14.34 -10.10
C GLY A 139 20.71 12.93 -10.23
N ARG A 140 21.31 12.13 -11.12
CA ARG A 140 20.89 10.74 -11.34
C ARG A 140 21.04 9.91 -10.05
N PRO A 141 20.04 9.09 -9.67
CA PRO A 141 20.18 8.15 -8.56
C PRO A 141 21.42 7.24 -8.70
N PRO A 142 22.15 6.96 -7.61
CA PRO A 142 23.25 5.99 -7.63
C PRO A 142 22.77 4.60 -8.09
N PRO A 143 23.62 3.80 -8.75
CA PRO A 143 23.28 2.42 -9.08
C PRO A 143 22.85 1.62 -7.84
N GLY A 144 21.75 0.86 -7.96
CA GLY A 144 21.20 0.07 -6.86
C GLY A 144 20.37 0.87 -5.84
N ALA A 145 20.35 2.20 -5.91
CA ALA A 145 19.47 3.02 -5.09
C ALA A 145 18.02 2.92 -5.58
N ARG A 146 17.05 2.99 -4.65
CA ARG A 146 15.63 3.08 -4.97
C ARG A 146 15.19 4.53 -4.90
N VAL A 147 14.52 5.02 -5.95
CA VAL A 147 13.85 6.32 -5.88
C VAL A 147 12.62 6.20 -4.99
N VAL A 148 12.61 6.97 -3.90
CA VAL A 148 11.53 7.00 -2.91
C VAL A 148 10.47 8.02 -3.34
N ALA A 149 10.90 9.18 -3.81
CA ALA A 149 10.05 10.25 -4.35
C ALA A 149 10.88 11.18 -5.24
N ALA A 150 10.22 11.86 -6.18
CA ALA A 150 10.83 12.89 -7.02
C ALA A 150 10.00 14.18 -6.96
N PHE A 151 10.69 15.30 -6.89
CA PHE A 151 10.19 16.68 -6.92
C PHE A 151 11.01 17.41 -7.98
N ASP A 152 10.48 18.43 -8.64
CA ASP A 152 11.17 19.08 -9.78
C ASP A 152 12.64 19.44 -9.45
N GLY A 153 13.59 18.73 -10.06
CA GLY A 153 15.03 18.88 -9.80
C GLY A 153 15.59 18.23 -8.52
N LEU A 154 14.77 17.65 -7.64
CA LEU A 154 15.20 16.95 -6.41
C LEU A 154 14.64 15.52 -6.34
N THR A 155 15.52 14.55 -6.18
CA THR A 155 15.16 13.14 -6.00
C THR A 155 15.56 12.67 -4.61
N LEU A 156 14.62 12.07 -3.89
CA LEU A 156 14.88 11.38 -2.64
C LEU A 156 15.11 9.89 -2.92
N VAL A 157 16.28 9.38 -2.53
CA VAL A 157 16.68 7.99 -2.81
C VAL A 157 17.03 7.26 -1.53
N ASP A 158 16.64 6.00 -1.48
CA ASP A 158 17.16 5.03 -0.52
C ASP A 158 18.43 4.42 -1.12
N PRO A 159 19.62 4.65 -0.52
CA PRO A 159 20.88 4.12 -1.04
C PRO A 159 21.05 2.62 -0.80
N SER A 160 20.22 1.99 0.05
CA SER A 160 20.35 0.59 0.42
C SER A 160 18.97 -0.04 0.64
N PRO A 161 18.11 -0.07 -0.39
CA PRO A 161 16.80 -0.66 -0.26
C PRO A 161 16.92 -2.16 0.02
N GLY A 162 16.02 -2.67 0.87
CA GLY A 162 15.84 -4.10 1.05
C GLY A 162 15.52 -4.78 -0.27
N THR A 163 16.16 -5.92 -0.50
CA THR A 163 15.92 -6.78 -1.66
C THR A 163 15.12 -7.99 -1.19
N PRO A 164 13.86 -8.15 -1.60
CA PRO A 164 13.07 -9.29 -1.19
C PRO A 164 13.73 -10.61 -1.61
N THR A 165 13.71 -11.61 -0.73
CA THR A 165 14.14 -12.96 -1.08
C THR A 165 13.13 -13.62 -2.03
N PRO A 166 13.50 -14.70 -2.75
CA PRO A 166 12.56 -15.44 -3.59
C PRO A 166 11.32 -15.93 -2.84
N GLU A 167 11.47 -16.35 -1.57
CA GLU A 167 10.36 -16.78 -0.72
C GLU A 167 9.42 -15.62 -0.39
N GLN A 168 9.97 -14.43 -0.10
CA GLN A 168 9.17 -13.23 0.16
C GLN A 168 8.41 -12.78 -1.10
N LEU A 169 9.04 -12.83 -2.27
CA LEU A 169 8.35 -12.57 -3.56
C LEU A 169 7.23 -13.57 -3.80
N GLY A 170 7.49 -14.87 -3.61
CA GLY A 170 6.47 -15.91 -3.75
C GLY A 170 5.30 -15.72 -2.78
N MET A 171 5.57 -15.27 -1.55
CA MET A 171 4.52 -14.94 -0.59
C MET A 171 3.66 -13.75 -1.05
N ARG A 172 4.29 -12.68 -1.57
CA ARG A 172 3.55 -11.53 -2.13
C ARG A 172 2.66 -11.95 -3.29
N GLU A 173 3.20 -12.72 -4.23
CA GLU A 173 2.45 -13.22 -5.37
C GLU A 173 1.24 -14.06 -4.90
N ALA A 174 1.45 -14.97 -3.95
CA ALA A 174 0.38 -15.79 -3.41
C ALA A 174 -0.72 -14.96 -2.74
N LEU A 175 -0.36 -13.96 -1.92
CA LEU A 175 -1.35 -13.09 -1.27
C LEU A 175 -2.10 -12.20 -2.28
N ALA A 176 -1.40 -11.62 -3.25
CA ALA A 176 -2.02 -10.80 -4.27
C ALA A 176 -3.00 -11.61 -5.14
N GLN A 177 -2.62 -12.83 -5.51
CA GLN A 177 -3.52 -13.76 -6.21
C GLN A 177 -4.71 -14.17 -5.34
N ALA A 178 -4.51 -14.40 -4.04
CA ALA A 178 -5.62 -14.68 -3.13
C ALA A 178 -6.62 -13.51 -3.04
N VAL A 179 -6.13 -12.26 -3.05
CA VAL A 179 -6.99 -11.07 -3.08
C VAL A 179 -7.77 -10.99 -4.39
N LEU A 180 -7.11 -11.20 -5.53
CA LEU A 180 -7.72 -11.14 -6.86
C LEU A 180 -8.70 -12.29 -7.13
N ALA A 181 -8.42 -13.49 -6.63
CA ALA A 181 -9.26 -14.66 -6.83
C ALA A 181 -10.52 -14.67 -5.95
N ASN A 182 -10.60 -13.79 -4.95
CA ASN A 182 -11.76 -13.73 -4.07
C ASN A 182 -12.97 -13.11 -4.80
N PRO A 183 -14.10 -13.82 -4.91
CA PRO A 183 -15.27 -13.34 -5.65
C PRO A 183 -15.97 -12.13 -5.03
N THR A 184 -15.70 -11.81 -3.76
CA THR A 184 -16.22 -10.60 -3.10
C THR A 184 -15.25 -9.42 -3.22
N THR A 185 -14.06 -9.61 -3.80
CA THR A 185 -13.17 -8.51 -4.17
C THR A 185 -13.68 -7.81 -5.42
N ARG A 186 -13.83 -6.50 -5.33
CA ARG A 186 -14.08 -5.63 -6.50
C ARG A 186 -12.87 -4.75 -6.71
N THR A 187 -12.18 -4.93 -7.83
CA THR A 187 -11.03 -4.11 -8.23
C THR A 187 -11.19 -3.73 -9.70
N THR A 188 -10.65 -2.57 -10.10
CA THR A 188 -10.75 -2.09 -11.47
C THR A 188 -9.43 -1.51 -11.95
N GLY A 189 -9.18 -1.64 -13.26
CA GLY A 189 -8.12 -0.90 -13.95
C GLY A 189 -6.74 -1.06 -13.33
N GLU A 190 -6.15 0.06 -12.93
CA GLU A 190 -4.79 0.16 -12.41
C GLU A 190 -4.56 -0.65 -11.13
N ALA A 191 -5.51 -0.66 -10.19
CA ALA A 191 -5.36 -1.39 -8.94
C ALA A 191 -5.23 -2.91 -9.17
N ALA A 192 -6.00 -3.46 -10.11
CA ALA A 192 -5.89 -4.85 -10.50
C ALA A 192 -4.54 -5.17 -11.15
N ALA A 193 -3.99 -4.26 -11.96
CA ALA A 193 -2.68 -4.43 -12.59
C ALA A 193 -1.55 -4.42 -11.55
N VAL A 194 -1.59 -3.52 -10.56
CA VAL A 194 -0.60 -3.46 -9.47
C VAL A 194 -0.65 -4.72 -8.61
N LEU A 195 -1.85 -5.22 -8.27
CA LEU A 195 -2.00 -6.52 -7.58
C LEU A 195 -1.50 -7.68 -8.45
N GLY A 196 -1.81 -7.69 -9.74
CA GLY A 196 -1.37 -8.74 -10.66
C GLY A 196 0.16 -8.84 -10.76
N ALA A 197 0.86 -7.70 -10.63
CA ALA A 197 2.32 -7.63 -10.56
C ALA A 197 2.90 -7.88 -9.15
N ALA A 198 2.05 -8.11 -8.13
CA ALA A 198 2.42 -8.22 -6.72
C ALA A 198 3.29 -7.04 -6.20
N ASP A 199 3.11 -5.86 -6.79
CA ASP A 199 3.95 -4.68 -6.52
C ASP A 199 3.32 -3.77 -5.45
N VAL A 200 3.05 -4.37 -4.29
CA VAL A 200 2.41 -3.76 -3.11
C VAL A 200 3.27 -4.01 -1.87
N ASP A 201 3.36 -3.04 -0.97
CA ASP A 201 4.07 -3.17 0.29
C ASP A 201 3.53 -4.38 1.06
N MET A 202 4.42 -5.26 1.54
CA MET A 202 4.02 -6.53 2.14
C MET A 202 3.13 -6.35 3.38
N ARG A 203 3.29 -5.26 4.13
CA ARG A 203 2.44 -4.95 5.30
C ARG A 203 1.03 -4.61 4.83
N LEU A 204 0.91 -3.74 3.83
CA LEU A 204 -0.36 -3.37 3.22
C LEU A 204 -1.04 -4.58 2.58
N LEU A 205 -0.30 -5.37 1.81
CA LEU A 205 -0.82 -6.55 1.13
C LEU A 205 -1.35 -7.60 2.12
N SER A 206 -0.63 -7.83 3.22
CA SER A 206 -1.09 -8.72 4.29
C SER A 206 -2.40 -8.23 4.91
N LEU A 207 -2.49 -6.92 5.20
CA LEU A 207 -3.70 -6.29 5.72
C LEU A 207 -4.88 -6.44 4.74
N LEU A 208 -4.66 -6.19 3.45
CA LEU A 208 -5.67 -6.34 2.41
C LEU A 208 -6.13 -7.80 2.26
N ALA A 209 -5.21 -8.76 2.34
CA ALA A 209 -5.53 -10.18 2.28
C ALA A 209 -6.43 -10.61 3.44
N VAL A 210 -6.15 -10.14 4.68
CA VAL A 210 -7.00 -10.44 5.85
C VAL A 210 -8.40 -9.83 5.69
N LEU A 211 -8.50 -8.54 5.31
CA LEU A 211 -9.80 -7.90 5.06
C LEU A 211 -10.59 -8.62 3.96
N THR A 212 -9.91 -9.01 2.89
CA THR A 212 -10.49 -9.73 1.76
C THR A 212 -11.04 -11.10 2.20
N ALA A 213 -10.29 -11.83 3.03
CA ALA A 213 -10.70 -13.13 3.53
C ALA A 213 -11.88 -13.04 4.53
N GLN A 214 -11.96 -11.98 5.33
CA GLN A 214 -13.01 -11.81 6.34
C GLN A 214 -14.33 -11.31 5.75
N ASP A 215 -14.27 -10.25 4.95
CA ASP A 215 -15.45 -9.52 4.51
C ASP A 215 -15.52 -9.34 2.98
N GLY A 216 -14.39 -9.44 2.28
CA GLY A 216 -14.28 -8.93 0.91
C GLY A 216 -14.17 -7.41 0.88
N ILE A 217 -13.52 -6.89 -0.16
CA ILE A 217 -13.21 -5.46 -0.27
C ILE A 217 -13.50 -4.90 -1.66
N GLY A 218 -13.87 -3.63 -1.72
CA GLY A 218 -13.75 -2.82 -2.92
C GLY A 218 -12.44 -2.05 -2.87
N LEU A 219 -11.58 -2.24 -3.86
CA LEU A 219 -10.30 -1.56 -4.00
C LEU A 219 -10.37 -0.61 -5.20
N GLY A 220 -10.39 0.69 -4.92
CA GLY A 220 -10.49 1.73 -5.95
C GLY A 220 -9.15 2.06 -6.59
N ALA A 221 -8.08 2.12 -5.79
CA ALA A 221 -6.75 2.50 -6.26
C ALA A 221 -5.64 1.96 -5.34
N LEU A 222 -4.44 1.79 -5.91
CA LEU A 222 -3.19 1.53 -5.19
C LEU A 222 -2.15 2.60 -5.56
N PRO A 223 -2.34 3.86 -5.11
CA PRO A 223 -1.50 4.96 -5.54
C PRO A 223 -0.06 4.78 -5.07
N ARG A 224 0.88 5.12 -5.94
CA ARG A 224 2.30 5.25 -5.63
C ARG A 224 2.63 6.71 -5.34
N ALA A 225 3.70 6.92 -4.58
CA ALA A 225 4.29 8.26 -4.51
C ALA A 225 4.83 8.63 -5.91
N GLU A 226 4.67 9.89 -6.29
CA GLU A 226 5.09 10.37 -7.60
C GLU A 226 6.60 10.14 -7.81
N GLY A 227 6.95 9.61 -8.98
CA GLY A 227 8.32 9.25 -9.34
C GLY A 227 8.94 8.09 -8.54
N SER A 228 8.18 7.43 -7.64
CA SER A 228 8.72 6.34 -6.81
C SER A 228 8.88 5.04 -7.60
N GLY A 229 10.01 4.36 -7.41
CA GLY A 229 10.34 3.07 -8.03
C GLY A 229 10.05 1.86 -7.13
N GLY A 230 9.27 2.05 -6.06
CA GLY A 230 8.95 1.01 -5.08
C GLY A 230 7.51 0.51 -5.15
N PRO A 231 7.18 -0.49 -4.31
CA PRO A 231 5.83 -1.03 -4.26
C PRO A 231 4.82 0.01 -3.76
N ALA A 232 3.54 -0.16 -4.13
CA ALA A 232 2.47 0.70 -3.65
C ALA A 232 2.32 0.58 -2.13
N ARG A 233 2.39 1.71 -1.42
CA ARG A 233 2.31 1.79 0.05
C ARG A 233 0.97 2.30 0.57
N SER A 234 0.04 2.58 -0.34
CA SER A 234 -1.28 3.11 -0.04
C SER A 234 -2.36 2.39 -0.83
N ALA A 235 -3.54 2.24 -0.24
CA ALA A 235 -4.73 1.68 -0.87
C ALA A 235 -5.93 2.60 -0.61
N LEU A 236 -6.77 2.81 -1.63
CA LEU A 236 -8.09 3.41 -1.48
C LEU A 236 -9.14 2.30 -1.42
N LEU A 237 -9.72 2.10 -0.24
CA LEU A 237 -10.82 1.17 -0.02
C LEU A 237 -12.15 1.88 -0.28
N THR A 238 -12.98 1.33 -1.15
CA THR A 238 -14.29 1.90 -1.53
C THR A 238 -15.45 1.13 -0.90
N SER A 239 -15.24 -0.13 -0.53
CA SER A 239 -16.22 -0.92 0.22
C SER A 239 -15.57 -2.02 1.05
N VAL A 240 -16.29 -2.50 2.08
CA VAL A 240 -15.92 -3.67 2.91
C VAL A 240 -17.20 -4.45 3.20
N GLY A 241 -17.19 -5.77 3.01
CA GLY A 241 -18.42 -6.56 3.18
C GLY A 241 -19.50 -6.22 2.15
N GLY A 242 -19.10 -5.67 1.00
CA GLY A 242 -20.00 -5.12 -0.02
C GLY A 242 -20.67 -3.78 0.36
N ALA A 243 -20.45 -3.27 1.57
CA ALA A 243 -20.96 -1.98 2.02
C ALA A 243 -19.96 -0.85 1.69
N PRO A 244 -20.41 0.30 1.15
CA PRO A 244 -19.51 1.41 0.84
C PRO A 244 -18.86 1.96 2.11
N VAL A 245 -17.61 2.40 1.98
CA VAL A 245 -16.87 3.14 3.01
C VAL A 245 -16.51 4.52 2.47
N GLY A 246 -16.20 5.46 3.35
CA GLY A 246 -16.02 6.89 3.02
C GLY A 246 -16.78 7.81 3.96
N ALA A 247 -16.75 9.11 3.67
CA ALA A 247 -17.40 10.14 4.49
C ALA A 247 -18.91 9.85 4.66
N GLY A 248 -19.39 9.87 5.91
CA GLY A 248 -20.80 9.62 6.24
C GLY A 248 -21.29 8.19 6.08
N GLN A 249 -20.45 7.25 5.61
CA GLN A 249 -20.86 5.86 5.42
C GLN A 249 -20.79 5.05 6.73
N PRO A 250 -21.84 4.28 7.10
CA PRO A 250 -21.86 3.53 8.37
C PRO A 250 -20.75 2.48 8.51
N ALA A 251 -20.31 1.86 7.40
CA ALA A 251 -19.26 0.85 7.43
C ALA A 251 -17.87 1.42 7.74
N THR A 252 -17.67 2.74 7.55
CA THR A 252 -16.39 3.43 7.77
C THR A 252 -15.91 3.30 9.21
N GLU A 253 -16.79 3.51 10.21
CA GLU A 253 -16.38 3.45 11.61
C GLU A 253 -16.00 2.03 12.05
N ARG A 254 -16.66 1.01 11.50
CA ARG A 254 -16.26 -0.40 11.72
C ARG A 254 -14.88 -0.66 11.14
N LEU A 255 -14.64 -0.25 9.89
CA LEU A 255 -13.33 -0.39 9.25
C LEU A 255 -12.24 0.33 10.04
N ARG A 256 -12.47 1.58 10.47
CA ARG A 256 -11.51 2.35 11.27
C ARG A 256 -11.19 1.67 12.59
N THR A 257 -12.21 1.17 13.29
CA THR A 257 -12.00 0.43 14.55
C THR A 257 -11.15 -0.82 14.32
N TRP A 258 -11.38 -1.54 13.22
CA TRP A 258 -10.58 -2.70 12.85
C TRP A 258 -9.14 -2.32 12.50
N LEU A 259 -8.92 -1.22 11.77
CA LEU A 259 -7.60 -0.72 11.38
C LEU A 259 -6.80 -0.22 12.60
N ASP A 260 -7.45 0.45 13.55
CA ASP A 260 -6.83 0.93 14.79
C ASP A 260 -6.43 -0.23 15.73
N ALA A 261 -7.10 -1.38 15.62
CA ALA A 261 -6.78 -2.57 16.39
C ALA A 261 -5.55 -3.35 15.85
N GLN A 262 -5.00 -2.96 14.71
CA GLN A 262 -3.83 -3.62 14.14
C GLN A 262 -2.58 -3.31 14.97
N LEU A 263 -1.67 -4.28 15.08
CA LEU A 263 -0.39 -4.11 15.77
C LEU A 263 0.74 -3.94 14.75
N PRO A 264 1.86 -3.28 15.12
CA PRO A 264 3.05 -3.26 14.28
C PRO A 264 3.50 -4.69 13.89
N PRO A 265 3.97 -4.90 12.64
CA PRO A 265 4.18 -3.92 11.57
C PRO A 265 2.93 -3.67 10.69
N PHE A 266 1.80 -4.30 10.98
CA PHE A 266 0.57 -4.24 10.16
C PHE A 266 -0.30 -3.02 10.44
N ALA A 267 -0.07 -2.33 11.56
CA ALA A 267 -0.74 -1.07 11.88
C ALA A 267 -0.45 -0.02 10.79
N PRO A 268 -1.49 0.54 10.12
CA PRO A 268 -1.28 1.60 9.14
C PRO A 268 -0.82 2.88 9.83
N ASP A 269 0.09 3.60 9.19
CA ASP A 269 0.61 4.88 9.71
C ASP A 269 -0.39 6.02 9.52
N ARG A 270 -1.26 5.92 8.51
CA ARG A 270 -2.31 6.90 8.22
C ARG A 270 -3.57 6.21 7.70
N VAL A 271 -4.70 6.64 8.24
CA VAL A 271 -6.04 6.30 7.75
C VAL A 271 -6.78 7.61 7.51
N GLU A 272 -7.14 7.87 6.26
CA GLU A 272 -7.82 9.09 5.83
C GLU A 272 -9.18 8.75 5.23
N VAL A 273 -10.23 9.38 5.73
CA VAL A 273 -11.59 9.22 5.21
C VAL A 273 -11.84 10.33 4.20
N THR A 274 -12.16 9.95 2.97
CA THR A 274 -12.53 10.87 1.88
C THR A 274 -13.96 10.58 1.42
N ASP A 275 -14.47 11.39 0.51
CA ASP A 275 -15.77 11.13 -0.13
C ASP A 275 -15.74 9.86 -1.00
N ASP A 276 -14.58 9.57 -1.60
CA ASP A 276 -14.38 8.40 -2.47
C ASP A 276 -14.13 7.08 -1.73
N GLY A 277 -13.82 7.14 -0.43
CA GLY A 277 -13.47 5.94 0.34
C GLY A 277 -12.63 6.18 1.58
N VAL A 278 -11.92 5.15 2.00
CA VAL A 278 -10.94 5.19 3.09
C VAL A 278 -9.57 4.88 2.52
N ARG A 279 -8.66 5.86 2.56
CA ARG A 279 -7.26 5.68 2.19
C ARG A 279 -6.48 5.15 3.39
N VAL A 280 -5.82 4.02 3.19
CA VAL A 280 -4.95 3.36 4.16
C VAL A 280 -3.52 3.42 3.64
N SER A 281 -2.59 3.90 4.45
CA SER A 281 -1.21 4.16 4.02
C SER A 281 -0.19 3.73 5.07
N HIS A 282 0.94 3.21 4.59
CA HIS A 282 2.15 3.00 5.37
C HIS A 282 3.25 3.99 4.97
N ARG A 283 3.97 4.49 5.97
CA ARG A 283 5.21 5.23 5.79
C ARG A 283 6.26 4.35 5.15
N TYR A 284 7.24 5.00 4.52
CA TYR A 284 8.31 4.30 3.82
C TYR A 284 9.10 3.38 4.77
N ALA A 285 9.38 2.17 4.29
CA ALA A 285 10.33 1.25 4.90
C ALA A 285 11.28 0.75 3.80
N SER A 286 12.58 0.67 4.12
CA SER A 286 13.58 0.17 3.17
C SER A 286 13.34 -1.29 2.79
N ASP A 287 12.94 -2.10 3.77
CA ASP A 287 12.69 -3.54 3.63
C ASP A 287 11.35 -3.93 4.29
N PRO A 288 10.22 -3.70 3.62
CA PRO A 288 8.91 -4.03 4.20
C PRO A 288 8.68 -5.55 4.36
N ASP A 289 9.37 -6.39 3.60
CA ASP A 289 9.24 -7.85 3.67
C ASP A 289 9.93 -8.42 4.90
N ALA A 290 11.15 -7.95 5.19
CA ALA A 290 11.85 -8.34 6.40
C ALA A 290 11.03 -8.00 7.65
N LEU A 291 10.40 -6.81 7.69
CA LEU A 291 9.52 -6.43 8.80
C LEU A 291 8.38 -7.43 9.04
N VAL A 292 7.74 -7.91 7.98
CA VAL A 292 6.63 -8.88 8.08
C VAL A 292 7.15 -10.28 8.42
N ALA A 293 8.30 -10.67 7.85
CA ALA A 293 8.93 -11.95 8.15
C ALA A 293 9.33 -12.05 9.64
N ASP A 294 9.97 -11.01 10.18
CA ASP A 294 10.39 -10.94 11.58
C ASP A 294 9.20 -10.97 12.54
N ALA A 295 8.08 -10.34 12.17
CA ALA A 295 6.86 -10.37 12.97
C ALA A 295 6.13 -11.72 12.95
N SER A 296 6.46 -12.58 11.98
CA SER A 296 5.82 -13.88 11.77
C SER A 296 6.64 -15.06 12.32
N SER A 297 7.87 -14.79 12.77
CA SER A 297 8.78 -15.77 13.40
C SER A 297 8.59 -15.87 14.91
#